data_AF-A0A445M6R6-F1
#
_entry.id   AF-A0A445M6R6-F1
#
_cell.length_a   1.000
_cell.length_b   1.000
_cell.length_c   1.000
_cell.angle_alpha   90.00
_cell.angle_beta   90.00
_cell.angle_gamma   90.00
#
_symmetry.space_group_name_H-M   'P 1'
#
loop_
_entity.id
_entity.type
_entity.pdbx_description
1 polymer ?
#
loop_
_entity_poly.entity_id
_entity_poly.type
_entity_poly.pdbx_seq_one_letter_code
_entity_poly.pdbx_strand_id
1 'polypeptide(L)'
;MATALEKKAKEAFFDDEFGLAVDLYSEAIRLDPNDANLFADRAQAHIKLNAFTEAVSDANKSIQLNPSLPKAYLRKATACIKLQEYHTAKVALQNGAAFAQDDSRFANLIQQCDRCIAEESSGLTSTLSSHLSNRNHGMTKEEAEGDSLLSQKNEATLNRPKYRHEYYQKPEEVVVTIFAKGISAKDVVVDFGEQILSVTIDVPGQDAYHYQPRLFGKIIPNNCRVEVLSTKIEIRLAKAEAINWTSLEYGKNTLPPIINRPIGEMTIYLVYPFCDSVRIQLQGMGLESDVGSVRL
;
A
#
# COMPACT_ATOMS: atom_id res chain seq x y z
N MET A 1 -2.53 -36.30 -9.00
CA MET A 1 -1.92 -35.93 -7.70
C MET A 1 -1.32 -34.54 -7.84
N ALA A 2 -1.32 -33.73 -6.78
CA ALA A 2 -0.80 -32.36 -6.80
C ALA A 2 0.64 -32.28 -7.33
N THR A 3 1.49 -33.21 -6.90
CA THR A 3 2.90 -33.34 -7.32
C THR A 3 3.11 -33.54 -8.82
N ALA A 4 2.18 -34.22 -9.50
CA ALA A 4 2.26 -34.41 -10.96
C ALA A 4 1.91 -33.12 -11.71
N LEU A 5 0.97 -32.33 -11.19
CA LEU A 5 0.62 -31.01 -11.75
C LEU A 5 1.73 -30.00 -11.48
N GLU A 6 2.32 -30.01 -10.29
CA GLU A 6 3.49 -29.20 -9.96
C GLU A 6 4.65 -29.46 -10.92
N LYS A 7 4.94 -30.73 -11.23
CA LYS A 7 6.00 -31.08 -12.19
C LYS A 7 5.72 -30.51 -13.58
N LYS A 8 4.50 -30.68 -14.08
CA LYS A 8 4.08 -30.10 -15.38
C LYS A 8 4.14 -28.56 -15.36
N ALA A 9 3.74 -27.93 -14.26
CA ALA A 9 3.82 -26.48 -14.10
C ALA A 9 5.27 -25.99 -14.16
N LYS A 10 6.20 -26.74 -13.55
CA LYS A 10 7.64 -26.46 -13.64
C LYS A 10 8.14 -26.62 -15.08
N GLU A 11 7.76 -27.69 -15.77
CA GLU A 11 8.09 -27.89 -17.20
C GLU A 11 7.59 -26.72 -18.06
N ALA A 12 6.31 -26.36 -17.95
CA ALA A 12 5.73 -25.20 -18.65
C ALA A 12 6.45 -23.89 -18.29
N PHE A 13 6.86 -23.72 -17.03
CA PHE A 13 7.64 -22.55 -16.61
C PHE A 13 9.04 -22.51 -17.26
N PHE A 14 9.70 -23.66 -17.43
CA PHE A 14 10.99 -23.76 -18.11
C PHE A 14 10.87 -23.49 -19.61
N ASP A 15 9.73 -23.83 -20.21
CA ASP A 15 9.43 -23.58 -21.63
C ASP A 15 8.89 -22.15 -21.88
N ASP A 16 8.99 -21.26 -20.90
CA ASP A 16 8.47 -19.88 -20.90
C ASP A 16 6.94 -19.76 -21.12
N GLU A 17 6.20 -20.87 -21.00
CA GLU A 17 4.73 -20.92 -21.04
C GLU A 17 4.13 -20.49 -19.69
N PHE A 18 4.41 -19.27 -19.26
CA PHE A 18 4.08 -18.81 -17.90
C PHE A 18 2.58 -18.79 -17.59
N GLY A 19 1.71 -18.54 -18.58
CA GLY A 19 0.26 -18.62 -18.42
C GLY A 19 -0.20 -20.03 -18.08
N LEU A 20 0.28 -21.02 -18.84
CA LEU A 20 0.01 -22.43 -18.57
C LEU A 20 0.59 -22.86 -17.22
N ALA A 21 1.79 -22.39 -16.85
CA ALA A 21 2.36 -22.65 -15.53
C ALA A 21 1.44 -22.13 -14.41
N VAL A 22 0.88 -20.92 -14.53
CA VAL A 22 -0.08 -20.37 -13.56
C VAL A 22 -1.32 -21.26 -13.44
N ASP A 23 -1.88 -21.71 -14.57
CA ASP A 23 -3.06 -22.58 -14.57
C ASP A 23 -2.76 -23.91 -13.88
N LEU A 24 -1.67 -24.56 -14.25
CA LEU A 24 -1.24 -25.85 -13.67
C LEU A 24 -0.93 -25.73 -12.17
N TYR A 25 -0.27 -24.66 -11.73
CA TYR A 25 -0.08 -24.41 -10.30
C TYR A 25 -1.41 -24.16 -9.58
N SER A 26 -2.35 -23.46 -10.21
CA SER A 26 -3.68 -23.24 -9.64
C SER A 26 -4.43 -24.56 -9.47
N GLU A 27 -4.31 -25.48 -10.42
CA GLU A 27 -4.85 -26.83 -10.29
C GLU A 27 -4.17 -27.62 -9.16
N ALA A 28 -2.84 -27.54 -9.06
CA ALA A 28 -2.08 -28.18 -7.99
C ALA A 28 -2.48 -27.67 -6.61
N ILE A 29 -2.66 -26.35 -6.46
CA ILE A 29 -3.11 -25.69 -5.22
C ILE A 29 -4.53 -26.14 -4.83
N ARG A 30 -5.43 -26.36 -5.80
CA ARG A 30 -6.76 -26.92 -5.50
C ARG A 30 -6.68 -28.32 -4.88
N LEU A 31 -5.67 -29.11 -5.25
CA LEU A 31 -5.46 -30.44 -4.70
C LEU A 31 -4.67 -30.43 -3.38
N ASP A 32 -3.74 -29.49 -3.21
CA ASP A 32 -2.98 -29.29 -1.98
C ASP A 32 -2.87 -27.80 -1.61
N PRO A 33 -3.88 -27.25 -0.91
CA PRO A 33 -3.95 -25.83 -0.59
C PRO A 33 -2.99 -25.40 0.53
N ASN A 34 -2.27 -26.33 1.15
CA ASN A 34 -1.37 -26.07 2.28
C ASN A 34 0.10 -26.13 1.88
N ASP A 35 0.44 -26.49 0.64
CA ASP A 35 1.82 -26.46 0.17
C ASP A 35 2.26 -25.03 -0.17
N ALA A 36 3.10 -24.46 0.70
CA ALA A 36 3.69 -23.15 0.53
C ALA A 36 4.52 -23.03 -0.76
N ASN A 37 5.11 -24.11 -1.27
CA ASN A 37 5.93 -24.08 -2.47
C ASN A 37 5.12 -23.77 -3.73
N LEU A 38 3.90 -24.31 -3.83
CA LEU A 38 3.03 -24.08 -4.98
C LEU A 38 2.68 -22.60 -5.13
N PHE A 39 2.36 -21.92 -4.01
CA PHE A 39 2.13 -20.48 -4.02
C PHE A 39 3.39 -19.69 -4.39
N ALA A 40 4.55 -20.03 -3.83
CA ALA A 40 5.80 -19.33 -4.19
C ALA A 40 6.21 -19.53 -5.66
N ASP A 41 5.93 -20.70 -6.22
CA ASP A 41 6.28 -20.99 -7.62
C ASP A 41 5.26 -20.37 -8.58
N ARG A 42 3.96 -20.34 -8.23
CA ARG A 42 2.94 -19.58 -8.97
C ARG A 42 3.20 -18.07 -8.94
N ALA A 43 3.64 -17.53 -7.79
CA ALA A 43 4.07 -16.13 -7.69
C ALA A 43 5.20 -15.81 -8.68
N GLN A 44 6.12 -16.75 -8.90
CA GLN A 44 7.19 -16.57 -9.88
C GLN A 44 6.67 -16.51 -11.32
N ALA A 45 5.70 -17.36 -11.66
CA ALA A 45 5.03 -17.31 -12.96
C ALA A 45 4.28 -15.99 -13.16
N HIS A 46 3.57 -15.50 -12.14
CA HIS A 46 2.94 -14.18 -12.15
C HIS A 46 3.94 -13.03 -12.36
N ILE A 47 5.11 -13.07 -11.71
CA ILE A 47 6.18 -12.07 -11.95
C ILE A 47 6.61 -12.05 -13.41
N LYS A 48 6.74 -13.23 -14.04
CA LYS A 48 7.11 -13.34 -15.46
C LYS A 48 6.03 -12.80 -16.40
N LEU A 49 4.77 -12.85 -15.98
CA LEU A 49 3.63 -12.25 -16.68
C LEU A 49 3.40 -10.77 -16.36
N ASN A 50 4.26 -10.14 -15.53
CA ASN A 50 4.06 -8.79 -14.99
C ASN A 50 2.78 -8.61 -14.14
N ALA A 51 2.19 -9.72 -13.68
CA ALA A 51 1.05 -9.77 -12.76
C ALA A 51 1.54 -9.61 -11.30
N PHE A 52 2.08 -8.43 -10.99
CA PHE A 52 2.84 -8.24 -9.74
C PHE A 52 1.95 -8.24 -8.48
N THR A 53 0.70 -7.78 -8.58
CA THR A 53 -0.22 -7.74 -7.44
C THR A 53 -0.65 -9.14 -7.03
N GLU A 54 -0.90 -10.04 -8.00
CA GLU A 54 -1.14 -11.47 -7.82
C GLU A 54 0.09 -12.16 -7.25
N ALA A 55 1.28 -11.85 -7.79
CA ALA A 55 2.54 -12.40 -7.27
C ALA A 55 2.77 -12.05 -5.78
N VAL A 56 2.47 -10.82 -5.36
CA VAL A 56 2.56 -10.45 -3.94
C VAL A 56 1.52 -11.21 -3.10
N SER A 57 0.30 -11.40 -3.62
CA SER A 57 -0.74 -12.18 -2.93
C SER A 57 -0.28 -13.62 -2.67
N ASP A 58 0.21 -14.30 -3.71
CA ASP A 58 0.72 -15.66 -3.61
C ASP A 58 1.96 -15.76 -2.72
N ALA A 59 2.90 -14.83 -2.85
CA ALA A 59 4.08 -14.80 -1.99
C ALA A 59 3.70 -14.61 -0.51
N ASN A 60 2.72 -13.75 -0.21
CA ASN A 60 2.18 -13.60 1.15
C ASN A 60 1.53 -14.89 1.65
N LYS A 61 0.73 -15.57 0.80
CA LYS A 61 0.11 -16.83 1.19
C LYS A 61 1.16 -17.92 1.48
N SER A 62 2.21 -17.98 0.66
CA SER A 62 3.35 -18.87 0.88
C SER A 62 4.06 -18.59 2.21
N ILE A 63 4.33 -17.31 2.53
CA ILE A 63 4.93 -16.90 3.82
C ILE A 63 4.01 -17.26 5.01
N GLN A 64 2.69 -17.13 4.85
CA GLN A 64 1.74 -17.50 5.90
C GLN A 64 1.78 -19.00 6.18
N LEU A 65 1.85 -19.83 5.14
CA LEU A 65 1.90 -21.29 5.25
C LEU A 65 3.27 -21.76 5.77
N ASN A 66 4.35 -21.16 5.29
CA ASN A 66 5.71 -21.47 5.72
C ASN A 66 6.55 -20.18 5.88
N PRO A 67 6.63 -19.63 7.11
CA PRO A 67 7.38 -18.42 7.39
C PRO A 67 8.89 -18.54 7.21
N SER A 68 9.44 -19.76 7.20
CA SER A 68 10.89 -20.01 7.05
C SER A 68 11.31 -20.25 5.60
N LEU A 69 10.40 -20.06 4.63
CA LEU A 69 10.68 -20.29 3.21
C LEU A 69 11.30 -19.05 2.53
N PRO A 70 12.63 -19.02 2.26
CA PRO A 70 13.29 -17.81 1.78
C PRO A 70 12.83 -17.40 0.37
N LYS A 71 12.50 -18.37 -0.49
CA LYS A 71 12.02 -18.11 -1.85
C LYS A 71 10.75 -17.26 -1.87
N ALA A 72 9.85 -17.42 -0.89
CA ALA A 72 8.61 -16.66 -0.83
C ALA A 72 8.87 -15.16 -0.58
N TYR A 73 9.82 -14.84 0.30
CA TYR A 73 10.26 -13.46 0.52
C TYR A 73 10.92 -12.86 -0.72
N LEU A 74 11.73 -13.61 -1.45
CA LEU A 74 12.31 -13.16 -2.73
C LEU A 74 11.24 -12.86 -3.76
N ARG A 75 10.19 -13.70 -3.87
CA ARG A 75 9.07 -13.42 -4.80
C ARG A 75 8.32 -12.15 -4.40
N LYS A 76 7.98 -12.01 -3.12
CA LYS A 76 7.32 -10.80 -2.60
C LYS A 76 8.13 -9.55 -2.90
N ALA A 77 9.42 -9.56 -2.55
CA ALA A 77 10.30 -8.41 -2.76
C ALA A 77 10.46 -8.06 -4.23
N THR A 78 10.65 -9.06 -5.10
CA THR A 78 10.78 -8.84 -6.55
C THR A 78 9.52 -8.19 -7.12
N ALA A 79 8.34 -8.67 -6.74
CA ALA A 79 7.08 -8.09 -7.17
C ALA A 79 6.87 -6.66 -6.62
N CYS A 80 7.18 -6.42 -5.35
CA CYS A 80 7.13 -5.07 -4.75
C CYS A 80 8.11 -4.10 -5.44
N ILE A 81 9.35 -4.51 -5.77
CA ILE A 81 10.30 -3.68 -6.53
C ILE A 81 9.73 -3.30 -7.89
N LYS A 82 9.07 -4.24 -8.58
CA LYS A 82 8.43 -3.96 -9.87
C LYS A 82 7.22 -3.02 -9.75
N LEU A 83 6.57 -2.99 -8.59
CA LEU A 83 5.54 -2.03 -8.21
C LEU A 83 6.10 -0.72 -7.63
N GLN A 84 7.43 -0.56 -7.57
CA GLN A 84 8.11 0.58 -6.93
C GLN A 84 7.82 0.73 -5.41
N GLU A 85 7.37 -0.35 -4.75
CA GLU A 85 7.18 -0.40 -3.31
C GLU A 85 8.49 -0.78 -2.59
N TYR A 86 9.51 0.07 -2.69
CA TYR A 86 10.88 -0.26 -2.25
C TYR A 86 10.99 -0.49 -0.74
N HIS A 87 10.24 0.25 0.08
CA HIS A 87 10.20 0.07 1.52
C HIS A 87 9.68 -1.32 1.91
N THR A 88 8.54 -1.73 1.32
CA THR A 88 7.92 -3.04 1.54
C THR A 88 8.84 -4.17 1.06
N ALA A 89 9.49 -3.98 -0.10
CA ALA A 89 10.45 -4.93 -0.63
C ALA A 89 11.64 -5.13 0.32
N LYS A 90 12.24 -4.04 0.82
CA LYS A 90 13.37 -4.08 1.76
C LYS A 90 13.02 -4.87 3.03
N VAL A 91 11.86 -4.62 3.63
CA VAL A 91 11.40 -5.35 4.82
C VAL A 91 11.20 -6.83 4.52
N ALA A 92 10.62 -7.18 3.37
CA ALA A 92 10.48 -8.58 2.97
C ALA A 92 11.84 -9.27 2.80
N LEU A 93 12.83 -8.60 2.20
CA LEU A 93 14.17 -9.13 2.00
C LEU A 93 14.91 -9.35 3.33
N GLN A 94 14.82 -8.40 4.26
CA GLN A 94 15.43 -8.55 5.59
C GLN A 94 14.87 -9.75 6.36
N ASN A 95 13.54 -9.94 6.30
CA ASN A 95 12.90 -11.11 6.90
C ASN A 95 13.32 -12.42 6.23
N GLY A 96 13.45 -12.44 4.90
CA GLY A 96 13.89 -13.63 4.17
C GLY A 96 15.37 -13.97 4.40
N ALA A 97 16.23 -12.95 4.50
CA ALA A 97 17.67 -13.11 4.74
C ALA A 97 17.96 -13.82 6.07
N ALA A 98 17.09 -13.65 7.08
CA ALA A 98 17.20 -14.36 8.35
C ALA A 98 17.17 -15.90 8.20
N PHE A 99 16.56 -16.41 7.11
CA PHE A 99 16.44 -17.83 6.80
C PHE A 99 17.39 -18.31 5.69
N ALA A 100 18.19 -17.42 5.10
CA ALA A 100 19.12 -17.73 4.01
C ALA A 100 20.36 -16.82 4.07
N GLN A 101 21.18 -17.02 5.11
CA GLN A 101 22.30 -16.12 5.44
C GLN A 101 23.39 -16.07 4.36
N ASP A 102 23.56 -17.14 3.57
CA ASP A 102 24.56 -17.22 2.49
C ASP A 102 24.04 -16.74 1.12
N ASP A 103 22.76 -16.36 1.03
CA ASP A 103 22.15 -15.98 -0.24
C ASP A 103 22.38 -14.49 -0.53
N SER A 104 23.45 -14.21 -1.28
CA SER A 104 23.85 -12.86 -1.71
C SER A 104 22.75 -12.09 -2.45
N ARG A 105 21.72 -12.75 -2.99
CA ARG A 105 20.59 -12.08 -3.65
C ARG A 105 19.86 -11.14 -2.71
N PHE A 106 19.71 -11.50 -1.43
CA PHE A 106 19.06 -10.64 -0.45
C PHE A 106 19.83 -9.35 -0.23
N ALA A 107 21.13 -9.43 0.00
CA ALA A 107 21.98 -8.26 0.20
C ALA A 107 21.96 -7.32 -1.01
N ASN A 108 22.11 -7.89 -2.22
CA ASN A 108 22.06 -7.11 -3.47
C ASN A 108 20.72 -6.39 -3.66
N LEU A 109 19.60 -7.08 -3.43
CA LEU A 109 18.27 -6.48 -3.57
C LEU A 109 17.98 -5.45 -2.47
N ILE A 110 18.48 -5.63 -1.25
CA ILE A 110 18.37 -4.63 -0.18
C ILE A 110 19.11 -3.36 -0.59
N GLN A 111 20.36 -3.48 -1.07
CA GLN A 111 21.14 -2.34 -1.56
C GLN A 111 20.44 -1.63 -2.72
N GLN A 112 19.81 -2.39 -3.63
CA GLN A 112 19.00 -1.82 -4.71
C GLN A 112 17.83 -1.01 -4.15
N CYS A 113 17.09 -1.55 -3.18
CA CYS A 113 15.97 -0.83 -2.55
C CYS A 113 16.45 0.45 -1.86
N ASP A 114 17.57 0.39 -1.14
CA ASP A 114 18.15 1.56 -0.46
C ASP A 114 18.51 2.68 -1.43
N ARG A 115 19.10 2.33 -2.58
CA ARG A 115 19.38 3.30 -3.63
C ARG A 115 18.11 3.96 -4.16
N CYS A 116 17.09 3.16 -4.49
CA CYS A 116 15.83 3.71 -5.00
C CYS A 116 15.12 4.61 -3.97
N ILE A 117 15.13 4.24 -2.68
CA ILE A 117 14.55 5.06 -1.61
C ILE A 117 15.30 6.41 -1.46
N ALA A 118 16.63 6.40 -1.59
CA ALA A 118 17.45 7.60 -1.54
C ALA A 118 17.24 8.51 -2.77
N GLU A 119 17.08 7.92 -3.95
CA GLU A 119 16.74 8.62 -5.19
C GLU A 119 15.35 9.28 -5.11
N GLU A 120 14.35 8.59 -4.58
CA GLU A 120 13.02 9.17 -4.32
C GLU A 120 13.11 10.36 -3.36
N SER A 121 13.87 10.22 -2.28
CA SER A 121 14.06 11.28 -1.30
C SER A 121 14.80 12.50 -1.88
N SER A 122 15.76 12.29 -2.79
CA SER A 122 16.56 13.35 -3.41
C SER A 122 15.90 13.99 -4.64
N GLY A 123 15.05 13.28 -5.36
CA GLY A 123 14.18 13.86 -6.40
C GLY A 123 13.21 14.90 -5.83
N LEU A 124 12.72 14.68 -4.61
CA LEU A 124 11.94 15.67 -3.88
C LEU A 124 12.78 16.92 -3.54
N THR A 125 14.04 16.77 -3.09
CA THR A 125 14.88 17.92 -2.70
C THR A 125 15.37 18.75 -3.89
N SER A 126 15.62 18.13 -5.05
CA SER A 126 15.99 18.83 -6.29
C SER A 126 14.85 19.70 -6.84
N THR A 127 13.62 19.18 -6.81
CA THR A 127 12.42 19.93 -7.22
C THR A 127 12.21 21.15 -6.33
N LEU A 128 12.42 21.00 -5.02
CA LEU A 128 12.34 22.10 -4.04
C LEU A 128 13.46 23.15 -4.22
N SER A 129 14.67 22.73 -4.59
CA SER A 129 15.82 23.64 -4.76
C SER A 129 15.65 24.59 -5.96
N SER A 130 14.98 24.14 -7.03
CA SER A 130 14.67 24.98 -8.21
C SER A 130 13.65 26.09 -7.92
N HIS A 131 12.86 25.97 -6.85
CA HIS A 131 11.93 27.01 -6.38
C HIS A 131 12.55 27.99 -5.36
N LEU A 132 13.72 27.66 -4.79
CA LEU A 132 14.35 28.44 -3.72
C LEU A 132 15.53 29.31 -4.20
N SER A 133 15.92 29.24 -5.47
CA SER A 133 17.08 29.98 -6.00
C SER A 133 16.86 31.49 -6.20
N ASN A 134 15.71 32.04 -5.79
CA ASN A 134 15.40 33.46 -5.97
C ASN A 134 15.00 34.13 -4.65
N ARG A 135 15.90 34.12 -3.66
CA ARG A 135 15.91 35.12 -2.57
C ARG A 135 17.30 35.19 -1.93
N ASN A 136 18.03 36.24 -2.31
CA ASN A 136 19.26 36.70 -1.67
C ASN A 136 18.97 37.39 -0.32
N HIS A 137 20.06 37.59 0.44
CA HIS A 137 20.25 38.30 1.73
C HIS A 137 20.02 37.43 2.98
N GLY A 138 20.93 37.29 3.95
CA GLY A 138 22.24 37.89 4.24
C GLY A 138 22.49 37.82 5.76
N MET A 139 23.75 37.61 6.19
CA MET A 139 24.31 37.83 7.56
C MET A 139 23.79 36.91 8.70
N THR A 140 24.52 36.48 9.74
CA THR A 140 25.92 36.48 10.22
C THR A 140 25.99 35.48 11.40
N LYS A 141 27.20 35.02 11.73
CA LYS A 141 27.59 34.10 12.83
C LYS A 141 27.24 34.60 14.23
N GLU A 142 27.08 33.69 15.21
CA GLU A 142 27.93 33.61 16.42
C GLU A 142 27.57 32.41 17.33
N GLU A 143 28.61 31.84 17.95
CA GLU A 143 28.62 30.68 18.87
C GLU A 143 28.55 31.13 20.35
N ALA A 144 28.10 30.20 21.22
CA ALA A 144 28.80 29.75 22.45
C ALA A 144 27.95 29.63 23.73
N GLU A 145 28.32 28.55 24.42
CA GLU A 145 27.89 27.84 25.63
C GLU A 145 27.65 28.63 26.94
N GLY A 146 26.88 28.02 27.87
CA GLY A 146 26.81 28.42 29.29
C GLY A 146 25.76 27.66 30.11
N ASP A 147 26.19 27.12 31.25
CA ASP A 147 25.66 25.98 32.04
C ASP A 147 24.64 26.31 33.16
N SER A 148 23.97 25.24 33.67
CA SER A 148 23.49 25.02 35.05
C SER A 148 21.98 25.12 35.44
N LEU A 149 21.40 23.91 35.60
CA LEU A 149 20.59 23.37 36.70
C LEU A 149 19.17 23.88 37.07
N LEU A 150 18.22 22.96 36.80
CA LEU A 150 17.09 22.51 37.63
C LEU A 150 15.97 23.50 37.98
N SER A 151 14.88 23.40 37.21
CA SER A 151 13.54 23.42 37.81
C SER A 151 12.67 22.35 37.14
N GLN A 152 12.39 21.29 37.91
CA GLN A 152 11.40 20.28 37.58
C GLN A 152 10.03 20.95 37.50
N LYS A 153 9.52 21.10 36.29
CA LYS A 153 8.09 21.24 36.04
C LYS A 153 7.70 20.17 35.03
N ASN A 154 6.87 19.26 35.52
CA ASN A 154 6.26 18.17 34.78
C ASN A 154 5.60 18.69 33.48
N GLU A 155 6.22 18.42 32.33
CA GLU A 155 5.54 18.35 31.04
C GLU A 155 5.75 16.95 30.46
N ALA A 156 4.91 16.03 30.94
CA ALA A 156 4.60 14.82 30.20
C ALA A 156 3.56 15.15 29.12
N THR A 157 3.96 15.90 28.09
CA THR A 157 3.19 15.96 26.84
C THR A 157 3.57 14.75 26.01
N LEU A 158 2.84 13.67 26.28
CA LEU A 158 2.64 12.48 25.46
C LEU A 158 3.04 12.68 23.98
N ASN A 159 3.97 11.84 23.50
CA ASN A 159 4.15 11.48 22.08
C ASN A 159 2.88 10.77 21.55
N ARG A 160 1.73 11.45 21.51
CA ARG A 160 0.59 10.97 20.74
C ARG A 160 0.95 11.15 19.27
N PRO A 161 0.78 10.11 18.43
CA PRO A 161 0.91 10.29 17.00
C PRO A 161 -0.05 11.41 16.58
N LYS A 162 0.50 12.40 15.88
CA LYS A 162 -0.19 13.61 15.44
C LYS A 162 -1.46 13.31 14.62
N TYR A 163 -1.46 12.15 13.96
CA TYR A 163 -2.58 11.61 13.22
C TYR A 163 -2.89 10.20 13.71
N ARG A 164 -4.17 9.91 13.95
CA ARG A 164 -4.69 8.56 14.22
C ARG A 164 -5.71 8.24 13.16
N HIS A 165 -5.78 7.00 12.73
CA HIS A 165 -6.86 6.54 11.86
C HIS A 165 -7.67 5.43 12.54
N GLU A 166 -8.93 5.33 12.16
CA GLU A 166 -9.81 4.20 12.47
C GLU A 166 -10.66 3.89 11.24
N TYR A 167 -11.34 2.75 11.26
CA TYR A 167 -12.26 2.42 10.20
C TYR A 167 -13.50 1.73 10.76
N TYR A 168 -14.62 1.91 10.07
CA TYR A 168 -15.80 1.09 10.23
C TYR A 168 -16.21 0.57 8.86
N GLN A 169 -17.02 -0.49 8.81
CA GLN A 169 -17.46 -1.06 7.54
C GLN A 169 -18.89 -1.59 7.58
N LYS A 170 -19.46 -1.67 6.38
CA LYS A 170 -20.70 -2.36 6.00
C LYS A 170 -20.37 -3.38 4.91
N PRO A 171 -21.31 -4.24 4.49
CA PRO A 171 -21.07 -5.17 3.38
C PRO A 171 -20.60 -4.49 2.09
N GLU A 172 -21.11 -3.28 1.79
CA GLU A 172 -20.86 -2.58 0.52
C GLU A 172 -19.88 -1.40 0.63
N GLU A 173 -19.55 -0.96 1.85
CA GLU A 173 -18.80 0.27 2.09
C GLU A 173 -17.78 0.05 3.23
N VAL A 174 -16.58 0.62 3.11
CA VAL A 174 -15.66 0.84 4.24
C VAL A 174 -15.48 2.33 4.41
N VAL A 175 -15.52 2.83 5.64
CA VAL A 175 -15.21 4.22 5.93
C VAL A 175 -13.95 4.27 6.77
N VAL A 176 -12.92 4.93 6.24
CA VAL A 176 -11.67 5.21 6.92
C VAL A 176 -11.71 6.64 7.41
N THR A 177 -11.49 6.84 8.70
CA THR A 177 -11.48 8.15 9.35
C THR A 177 -10.07 8.45 9.84
N ILE A 178 -9.46 9.51 9.32
CA ILE A 178 -8.16 10.02 9.78
C ILE A 178 -8.40 11.25 10.65
N PHE A 179 -8.13 11.15 11.94
CA PHE A 179 -8.23 12.26 12.87
C PHE A 179 -7.05 13.21 12.69
N ALA A 180 -7.36 14.39 12.17
CA ALA A 180 -6.40 15.42 11.83
C ALA A 180 -7.04 16.78 12.13
N LYS A 181 -6.50 17.50 13.12
CA LYS A 181 -7.07 18.79 13.54
C LYS A 181 -6.45 19.93 12.76
N GLY A 182 -7.30 20.83 12.25
CA GLY A 182 -6.86 22.07 11.60
C GLY A 182 -6.23 21.88 10.22
N ILE A 183 -6.52 20.76 9.54
CA ILE A 183 -6.04 20.50 8.19
C ILE A 183 -7.02 21.10 7.18
N SER A 184 -6.50 21.82 6.18
CA SER A 184 -7.30 22.33 5.08
C SER A 184 -7.45 21.29 3.97
N ALA A 185 -8.58 21.29 3.27
CA ALA A 185 -8.83 20.36 2.16
C ALA A 185 -7.79 20.44 1.03
N LYS A 186 -7.16 21.62 0.84
CA LYS A 186 -6.09 21.83 -0.14
C LYS A 186 -4.77 21.14 0.22
N ASP A 187 -4.58 20.85 1.51
CA ASP A 187 -3.37 20.23 2.06
C ASP A 187 -3.52 18.69 2.10
N VAL A 188 -4.63 18.15 1.56
CA VAL A 188 -4.95 16.72 1.56
C VAL A 188 -5.07 16.23 0.12
N VAL A 189 -4.31 15.18 -0.21
CA VAL A 189 -4.42 14.44 -1.47
C VAL A 189 -4.86 13.03 -1.16
N VAL A 190 -5.91 12.56 -1.85
CA VAL A 190 -6.38 11.18 -1.74
C VAL A 190 -6.45 10.56 -3.13
N ASP A 191 -5.77 9.44 -3.29
CA ASP A 191 -5.74 8.65 -4.51
C ASP A 191 -6.29 7.24 -4.26
N PHE A 192 -7.08 6.75 -5.20
CA PHE A 192 -7.68 5.42 -5.16
C PHE A 192 -7.09 4.54 -6.26
N GLY A 193 -6.55 3.39 -5.87
CA GLY A 193 -6.30 2.26 -6.76
C GLY A 193 -7.34 1.16 -6.56
N GLU A 194 -7.33 0.12 -7.40
CA GLU A 194 -8.29 -1.00 -7.27
C GLU A 194 -8.27 -1.69 -5.91
N GLN A 195 -7.13 -1.69 -5.20
CA GLN A 195 -6.97 -2.32 -3.89
C GLN A 195 -6.07 -1.48 -2.95
N ILE A 196 -5.90 -0.21 -3.26
CA ILE A 196 -4.99 0.69 -2.52
C ILE A 196 -5.74 1.98 -2.24
N LEU A 197 -5.64 2.44 -1.01
CA LEU A 197 -5.95 3.82 -0.63
C LEU A 197 -4.62 4.52 -0.38
N SER A 198 -4.41 5.70 -0.94
CA SER A 198 -3.28 6.57 -0.63
C SER A 198 -3.80 7.91 -0.12
N VAL A 199 -3.32 8.33 1.04
CA VAL A 199 -3.63 9.62 1.64
C VAL A 199 -2.35 10.34 2.01
N THR A 200 -2.19 11.55 1.49
CA THR A 200 -1.09 12.44 1.83
C THR A 200 -1.65 13.71 2.46
N ILE A 201 -1.14 14.07 3.64
CA ILE A 201 -1.44 15.35 4.29
C ILE A 201 -0.14 16.17 4.33
N ASP A 202 -0.08 17.23 3.54
CA ASP A 202 1.08 18.10 3.39
C ASP A 202 0.73 19.52 3.86
N VAL A 203 1.05 19.80 5.13
CA VAL A 203 0.84 21.12 5.72
C VAL A 203 2.16 21.89 5.66
N PRO A 204 2.18 23.12 5.12
CA PRO A 204 3.38 23.94 5.08
C PRO A 204 4.06 24.07 6.45
N GLY A 205 5.34 23.70 6.54
CA GLY A 205 6.13 23.76 7.76
C GLY A 205 6.01 22.55 8.68
N GLN A 206 5.40 21.46 8.23
CA GLN A 206 5.31 20.19 8.97
C GLN A 206 5.68 19.02 8.05
N ASP A 207 6.14 17.90 8.63
CA ASP A 207 6.39 16.68 7.85
C ASP A 207 5.09 16.14 7.24
N ALA A 208 5.16 15.79 5.95
CA ALA A 208 4.05 15.23 5.21
C ALA A 208 3.69 13.83 5.74
N TYR A 209 2.42 13.67 6.11
CA TYR A 209 1.89 12.39 6.57
C TYR A 209 1.43 11.56 5.39
N HIS A 210 1.91 10.32 5.30
CA HIS A 210 1.57 9.37 4.25
C HIS A 210 0.88 8.16 4.88
N TYR A 211 -0.32 7.84 4.39
CA TYR A 211 -1.08 6.68 4.79
C TYR A 211 -1.55 5.91 3.56
N GLN A 212 -0.93 4.76 3.32
CA GLN A 212 -1.15 3.98 2.09
C GLN A 212 -1.43 2.50 2.39
N PRO A 213 -2.59 2.16 2.98
CA PRO A 213 -2.95 0.78 3.24
C PRO A 213 -3.22 0.00 1.94
N ARG A 214 -2.76 -1.25 1.91
CA ARG A 214 -3.25 -2.24 0.95
C ARG A 214 -4.54 -2.85 1.50
N LEU A 215 -5.64 -2.55 0.84
CA LEU A 215 -6.98 -2.92 1.28
C LEU A 215 -7.19 -4.44 1.19
N PHE A 216 -8.03 -4.98 2.07
CA PHE A 216 -8.35 -6.41 2.08
C PHE A 216 -8.98 -6.87 0.75
N GLY A 217 -9.95 -6.12 0.25
CA GLY A 217 -10.67 -6.41 -1.00
C GLY A 217 -10.53 -5.28 -2.01
N LYS A 218 -10.98 -5.55 -3.25
CA LYS A 218 -11.06 -4.53 -4.28
C LYS A 218 -12.11 -3.47 -3.94
N ILE A 219 -11.84 -2.24 -4.36
CA ILE A 219 -12.76 -1.11 -4.30
C ILE A 219 -13.14 -0.66 -5.71
N ILE A 220 -14.18 0.17 -5.80
CA ILE A 220 -14.58 0.85 -7.04
C ILE A 220 -14.15 2.31 -6.90
N PRO A 221 -12.99 2.72 -7.44
CA PRO A 221 -12.43 4.08 -7.28
C PRO A 221 -13.43 5.19 -7.59
N ASN A 222 -14.19 5.04 -8.69
CA ASN A 222 -15.20 6.01 -9.14
C ASN A 222 -16.35 6.23 -8.15
N ASN A 223 -16.59 5.28 -7.24
CA ASN A 223 -17.67 5.36 -6.25
C ASN A 223 -17.16 5.73 -4.86
N CYS A 224 -15.85 5.95 -4.71
CA CYS A 224 -15.26 6.38 -3.45
C CYS A 224 -15.48 7.88 -3.24
N ARG A 225 -15.60 8.31 -1.98
CA ARG A 225 -15.86 9.71 -1.61
C ARG A 225 -14.93 10.15 -0.49
N VAL A 226 -14.54 11.42 -0.50
CA VAL A 226 -13.68 12.02 0.52
C VAL A 226 -14.34 13.28 1.05
N GLU A 227 -14.35 13.43 2.37
CA GLU A 227 -14.83 14.62 3.06
C GLU A 227 -13.77 15.08 4.06
N VAL A 228 -13.24 16.30 3.87
CA VAL A 228 -12.25 16.89 4.79
C VAL A 228 -12.98 17.85 5.73
N LEU A 229 -12.98 17.51 7.01
CA LEU A 229 -13.57 18.29 8.10
C LEU A 229 -12.45 18.92 8.96
N SER A 230 -12.81 19.88 9.81
CA SER A 230 -11.87 20.60 10.67
C SER A 230 -11.13 19.71 11.69
N THR A 231 -11.67 18.53 11.99
CA THR A 231 -11.15 17.60 13.00
C THR A 231 -10.77 16.22 12.47
N LYS A 232 -11.15 15.91 11.22
CA LYS A 232 -10.97 14.59 10.62
C LYS A 232 -11.13 14.63 9.10
N ILE A 233 -10.61 13.61 8.44
CA ILE A 233 -10.84 13.30 7.03
C ILE A 233 -11.63 11.99 7.00
N GLU A 234 -12.80 11.98 6.38
CA GLU A 234 -13.61 10.78 6.17
C GLU A 234 -13.50 10.31 4.73
N ILE A 235 -13.09 9.06 4.55
CA ILE A 235 -12.88 8.44 3.23
C ILE A 235 -13.81 7.23 3.15
N ARG A 236 -14.79 7.31 2.26
CA ARG A 236 -15.76 6.24 2.00
C ARG A 236 -15.30 5.47 0.78
N LEU A 237 -14.95 4.22 1.00
CA LEU A 237 -14.51 3.26 -0.01
C LEU A 237 -15.69 2.38 -0.41
N ALA A 238 -16.06 2.39 -1.68
CA ALA A 238 -17.05 1.47 -2.22
C ALA A 238 -16.41 0.11 -2.49
N LYS A 239 -16.88 -0.95 -1.85
CA LYS A 239 -16.35 -2.31 -2.06
C LYS A 239 -16.81 -2.84 -3.41
N ALA A 240 -15.93 -3.55 -4.11
CA ALA A 240 -16.30 -4.26 -5.34
C ALA A 240 -17.20 -5.47 -5.07
N GLU A 241 -17.06 -6.09 -3.90
CA GLU A 241 -17.86 -7.23 -3.45
C GLU A 241 -18.54 -6.91 -2.13
N ALA A 242 -19.82 -7.31 -2.01
CA ALA A 242 -20.64 -7.09 -0.82
C ALA A 242 -20.28 -8.06 0.33
N ILE A 243 -19.04 -7.98 0.82
CA ILE A 243 -18.48 -8.86 1.86
C ILE A 243 -17.98 -8.04 3.06
N ASN A 244 -18.11 -8.61 4.26
CA ASN A 244 -17.52 -8.02 5.46
C ASN A 244 -16.03 -8.37 5.50
N TRP A 245 -15.14 -7.38 5.48
CA TRP A 245 -13.70 -7.59 5.51
C TRP A 245 -13.28 -7.94 6.93
N THR A 246 -12.39 -8.91 7.11
CA THR A 246 -11.93 -9.27 8.47
C THR A 246 -10.94 -8.26 9.04
N SER A 247 -10.37 -7.41 8.20
CA SER A 247 -9.49 -6.29 8.52
C SER A 247 -9.57 -5.25 7.40
N LEU A 248 -9.23 -3.98 7.68
CA LEU A 248 -9.07 -2.96 6.65
C LEU A 248 -7.91 -3.28 5.73
N GLU A 249 -6.76 -3.57 6.35
CA GLU A 249 -5.53 -3.93 5.66
C GLU A 249 -5.45 -5.44 5.50
N TYR A 250 -4.85 -5.87 4.41
CA TYR A 250 -4.45 -7.26 4.24
C TYR A 250 -3.40 -7.64 5.32
N GLY A 251 -3.84 -8.30 6.38
CA GLY A 251 -3.04 -8.64 7.57
C GLY A 251 -3.07 -10.13 7.90
N LYS A 252 -1.91 -10.67 8.31
CA LYS A 252 -1.55 -12.10 8.48
C LYS A 252 -2.50 -13.04 9.26
N ASN A 253 -3.56 -12.58 9.94
CA ASN A 253 -4.22 -13.34 11.01
C ASN A 253 -5.75 -13.50 10.94
N THR A 254 -6.43 -13.24 9.82
CA THR A 254 -7.87 -13.54 9.75
C THR A 254 -8.23 -14.30 8.47
N LEU A 255 -8.63 -15.57 8.67
CA LEU A 255 -9.28 -16.37 7.65
C LEU A 255 -10.62 -15.73 7.28
N PRO A 256 -11.02 -15.70 6.01
CA PRO A 256 -12.41 -15.39 5.67
C PRO A 256 -13.33 -16.43 6.33
N PRO A 257 -14.47 -16.03 6.91
CA PRO A 257 -15.47 -17.01 7.32
C PRO A 257 -15.91 -17.79 6.09
N ILE A 258 -15.82 -19.12 6.17
CA ILE A 258 -16.34 -20.04 5.16
C ILE A 258 -17.86 -19.85 5.12
N ILE A 259 -18.34 -19.03 4.20
CA ILE A 259 -19.76 -18.97 3.89
C ILE A 259 -20.03 -20.17 2.98
N ASN A 260 -20.55 -21.26 3.56
CA ASN A 260 -21.21 -22.30 2.80
C ASN A 260 -22.40 -21.64 2.07
N ARG A 261 -22.25 -21.37 0.77
CA ARG A 261 -23.39 -21.08 -0.11
C ARG A 261 -23.54 -22.21 -1.14
N PRO A 262 -24.80 -22.55 -1.47
CA PRO A 262 -25.11 -23.65 -2.37
C PRO A 262 -24.63 -23.34 -3.79
N ILE A 263 -24.14 -24.38 -4.44
CA ILE A 263 -23.67 -24.40 -5.83
C ILE A 263 -24.83 -24.01 -6.75
N GLY A 264 -24.73 -22.84 -7.38
CA GLY A 264 -25.70 -22.42 -8.38
C GLY A 264 -25.69 -20.92 -8.64
N GLU A 265 -24.63 -20.41 -9.27
CA GLU A 265 -24.75 -19.48 -10.41
C GLU A 265 -23.35 -19.10 -10.90
N MET A 266 -23.07 -19.55 -12.12
CA MET A 266 -21.84 -19.38 -12.86
C MET A 266 -21.80 -17.94 -13.39
N THR A 267 -21.08 -17.05 -12.70
CA THR A 267 -20.83 -15.70 -13.23
C THR A 267 -19.51 -15.71 -13.98
N ILE A 268 -19.64 -15.67 -15.31
CA ILE A 268 -18.61 -15.38 -16.31
C ILE A 268 -17.72 -14.20 -15.87
N TYR A 269 -16.41 -14.46 -15.75
CA TYR A 269 -15.40 -13.40 -15.63
C TYR A 269 -15.36 -12.62 -16.93
N LEU A 270 -15.91 -11.40 -16.92
CA LEU A 270 -15.63 -10.44 -17.97
C LEU A 270 -14.24 -9.87 -17.70
N VAL A 271 -13.29 -10.22 -18.57
CA VAL A 271 -12.09 -9.45 -18.84
C VAL A 271 -12.55 -8.04 -19.23
N TYR A 272 -12.31 -7.04 -18.39
CA TYR A 272 -12.46 -5.64 -18.78
C TYR A 272 -11.11 -4.92 -18.76
N PRO A 273 -10.84 -4.06 -19.75
CA PRO A 273 -9.54 -3.48 -19.98
C PRO A 273 -9.35 -2.18 -19.18
N PHE A 274 -8.07 -1.89 -18.96
CA PHE A 274 -7.46 -0.56 -18.78
C PHE A 274 -7.77 0.26 -17.52
N CYS A 275 -6.66 0.48 -16.82
CA CYS A 275 -6.30 1.51 -15.85
C CYS A 275 -6.99 2.86 -16.03
N ASP A 276 -7.57 3.40 -14.95
CA ASP A 276 -7.63 4.83 -14.67
C ASP A 276 -7.57 5.03 -13.13
N SER A 277 -6.45 5.57 -12.63
CA SER A 277 -6.36 6.06 -11.25
C SER A 277 -7.17 7.33 -11.10
N VAL A 278 -8.12 7.36 -10.16
CA VAL A 278 -8.95 8.54 -9.88
C VAL A 278 -8.27 9.38 -8.81
N ARG A 279 -7.77 10.56 -9.21
CA ARG A 279 -7.22 11.57 -8.31
C ARG A 279 -8.29 12.58 -7.94
N ILE A 280 -8.68 12.64 -6.66
CA ILE A 280 -9.61 13.66 -6.17
C ILE A 280 -8.79 14.77 -5.52
N GLN A 281 -8.69 15.92 -6.21
CA GLN A 281 -8.11 17.13 -5.66
C GLN A 281 -9.24 18.07 -5.24
N LEU A 282 -9.39 18.33 -3.94
CA LEU A 282 -10.42 19.22 -3.41
C LEU A 282 -10.01 20.67 -3.69
N GLN A 283 -10.34 21.17 -4.88
CA GLN A 283 -10.24 22.58 -5.21
C GLN A 283 -11.37 23.34 -4.48
N GLY A 284 -10.98 24.30 -3.63
CA GLY A 284 -11.91 25.12 -2.86
C GLY A 284 -12.84 25.90 -3.79
N MET A 285 -14.12 25.54 -3.78
CA MET A 285 -15.18 26.39 -4.32
C MET A 285 -15.34 27.59 -3.39
N GLY A 286 -14.84 28.74 -3.85
CA GLY A 286 -15.08 30.04 -3.23
C GLY A 286 -16.58 30.34 -3.21
N LEU A 287 -17.06 30.67 -2.02
CA LEU A 287 -18.33 31.36 -1.80
C LEU A 287 -18.21 32.77 -2.36
N GLU A 288 -18.84 33.05 -3.50
CA GLU A 288 -19.28 34.42 -3.80
C GLU A 288 -20.76 34.52 -3.44
N SER A 289 -20.99 35.09 -2.26
CA SER A 289 -22.23 35.73 -1.88
C SER A 289 -22.39 36.99 -2.73
N ASP A 290 -23.42 37.06 -3.57
CA ASP A 290 -23.93 38.35 -4.04
C ASP A 290 -25.31 38.60 -3.43
N VAL A 291 -25.32 39.52 -2.47
CA VAL A 291 -26.49 40.10 -1.84
C VAL A 291 -26.84 41.34 -2.65
N GLY A 292 -27.82 41.21 -3.55
CA GLY A 292 -28.36 42.32 -4.32
C GLY A 292 -29.88 42.40 -4.19
N SER A 293 -30.36 42.83 -3.01
CA SER A 293 -31.75 43.28 -2.83
C SER A 293 -31.82 44.78 -3.12
N VAL A 294 -32.82 45.22 -3.92
CA VAL A 294 -33.80 46.29 -3.62
C VAL A 294 -34.44 46.83 -4.92
N ARG A 295 -35.78 46.67 -4.98
CA ARG A 295 -36.89 47.54 -5.49
C ARG A 295 -36.61 48.48 -6.69
N LEU A 296 -37.50 48.63 -7.68
CA LEU A 296 -38.97 48.79 -7.68
C LEU A 296 -39.58 48.11 -8.91
#